data_AF-A0A2V2GM09-F1
#
_entry.id   AF-A0A2V2GM09-F1
#
_cell.length_a   1.000
_cell.length_b   1.000
_cell.length_c   1.000
_cell.angle_alpha   90.00
_cell.angle_beta   90.00
_cell.angle_gamma   90.00
#
_symmetry.space_group_name_H-M   'P 1'
#
loop_
_entity.id
_entity.type
_entity.pdbx_description
1 polymer ?
#
loop_
_entity_poly.entity_id
_entity_poly.type
_entity_poly.pdbx_seq_one_letter_code
_entity_poly.pdbx_strand_id
1 'polypeptide(L)' 'MEYPQKLKKLRLEKNISRKELAQQTGVSERIIYNIETLRNKKNKISYALIFSGFFKVSMDYLIGLKENR' A
#
# COMPACT_ATOMS: atom_id res chain seq x y z
N MET A 1 -3.50 0.61 -12.96
CA MET A 1 -2.31 0.87 -12.10
C MET A 1 -2.11 -0.32 -11.17
N GLU A 2 -0.90 -0.86 -11.07
CA GLU A 2 -0.59 -2.03 -10.22
C GLU A 2 -0.49 -1.65 -8.72
N TYR A 3 -0.60 -2.64 -7.83
CA TYR A 3 -0.60 -2.46 -6.37
C TYR A 3 0.56 -1.59 -5.81
N PRO A 4 1.83 -1.83 -6.17
CA PRO A 4 2.96 -0.99 -5.72
C PRO A 4 2.76 0.50 -5.99
N GLN A 5 2.28 0.85 -7.18
CA GLN A 5 2.09 2.22 -7.62
C GLN A 5 0.88 2.85 -6.93
N LYS A 6 -0.21 2.09 -6.71
CA LYS A 6 -1.37 2.56 -5.96
C LYS A 6 -1.03 2.87 -4.50
N LEU A 7 -0.28 1.98 -3.84
CA LEU A 7 0.17 2.21 -2.46
C LEU A 7 1.04 3.47 -2.36
N LYS A 8 2.02 3.62 -3.27
CA LYS A 8 2.88 4.80 -3.32
C LYS A 8 2.07 6.08 -3.56
N LYS A 9 1.09 6.03 -4.47
CA LYS A 9 0.21 7.17 -4.77
C LYS A 9 -0.58 7.60 -3.52
N LEU A 10 -1.28 6.68 -2.87
CA LEU A 10 -2.08 6.98 -1.67
C LEU A 10 -1.22 7.54 -0.53
N ARG A 11 0.01 7.03 -0.38
CA ARG A 11 0.97 7.55 0.60
C ARG A 11 1.33 9.02 0.31
N LEU A 12 1.61 9.33 -0.95
CA LEU A 12 1.94 10.69 -1.38
C LEU A 12 0.73 11.64 -1.30
N GLU A 13 -0.48 11.17 -1.60
CA GLU A 13 -1.71 11.95 -1.43
C GLU A 13 -1.97 12.35 0.03
N LYS A 14 -1.56 11.50 0.99
CA LYS A 14 -1.58 11.82 2.43
C LYS A 14 -0.37 12.64 2.90
N ASN A 15 0.59 12.96 2.02
CA ASN A 15 1.84 13.66 2.36
C ASN A 15 2.66 13.01 3.49
N ILE A 16 2.66 11.67 3.58
CA ILE A 16 3.44 10.94 4.58
C ILE A 16 4.63 10.19 3.95
N SER A 17 5.70 10.07 4.70
CA SER A 17 6.87 9.24 4.40
C SER A 17 6.58 7.75 4.61
N ARG A 18 7.50 6.88 4.15
CA ARG A 18 7.38 5.43 4.42
C ARG A 18 7.52 5.11 5.90
N LYS A 19 8.38 5.87 6.60
CA LYS A 19 8.56 5.78 8.05
C LYS A 19 7.29 6.12 8.81
N GLU A 20 6.59 7.20 8.42
CA GLU A 20 5.32 7.57 9.04
C GLU A 20 4.22 6.54 8.74
N LEU A 21 4.14 6.04 7.50
CA LEU A 21 3.23 4.96 7.16
C LEU A 21 3.53 3.69 7.99
N ALA A 22 4.80 3.37 8.20
CA ALA A 22 5.22 2.25 9.04
C ALA A 22 4.74 2.40 10.48
N GLN A 23 4.96 3.59 11.06
CA GLN A 23 4.54 3.91 12.43
C GLN A 23 3.02 3.81 12.60
N GLN A 24 2.24 4.26 11.61
CA GLN A 24 0.77 4.26 11.69
C GLN A 24 0.13 2.90 11.42
N THR A 25 0.78 2.05 10.64
CA THR A 25 0.24 0.74 10.23
C THR A 25 0.85 -0.44 10.99
N GLY A 26 1.94 -0.22 11.73
CA GLY A 26 2.72 -1.28 12.36
C GLY A 26 3.51 -2.15 11.38
N VAL A 27 3.45 -1.87 10.07
CA VAL A 27 4.20 -2.57 9.04
C VAL A 27 5.61 -2.00 8.95
N SER A 28 6.65 -2.83 8.86
CA SER A 28 8.01 -2.30 8.79
C SER A 28 8.23 -1.42 7.56
N GLU A 29 9.01 -0.36 7.72
CA GLU A 29 9.37 0.53 6.61
C GLU A 29 10.04 -0.23 5.46
N ARG A 30 10.84 -1.26 5.76
CA ARG A 30 11.46 -2.14 4.76
C ARG A 30 10.42 -2.91 3.95
N ILE A 31 9.34 -3.37 4.58
CA ILE A 31 8.25 -4.05 3.87
C ILE A 31 7.54 -3.04 2.95
N ILE A 32 7.25 -1.84 3.42
CA ILE A 32 6.62 -0.78 2.61
C ILE A 32 7.52 -0.43 1.42
N TYR A 33 8.81 -0.22 1.65
CA TYR A 33 9.80 0.01 0.59
C TYR A 33 9.79 -1.12 -0.44
N ASN A 34 9.86 -2.37 0.01
CA ASN A 34 9.83 -3.53 -0.87
C ASN A 34 8.55 -3.59 -1.70
N ILE A 35 7.38 -3.29 -1.10
CA ILE A 35 6.11 -3.29 -1.83
C ILE A 35 6.10 -2.19 -2.88
N GLU A 36 6.55 -0.97 -2.57
CA GLU A 36 6.55 0.16 -3.50
C GLU A 36 7.59 0.03 -4.64
N THR A 37 8.68 -0.69 -4.42
CA THR A 37 9.83 -0.73 -5.34
C THR A 37 10.01 -2.07 -6.04
N LEU A 38 9.77 -3.19 -5.34
CA LEU A 38 9.93 -4.51 -5.90
C LEU A 38 8.59 -4.96 -6.50
N ARG A 39 8.59 -5.16 -7.81
CA ARG A 39 7.48 -5.79 -8.56
C ARG A 39 7.29 -7.28 -8.23
N ASN A 40 7.79 -7.74 -7.09
CA ASN A 40 7.80 -9.16 -6.77
C ASN A 40 6.39 -9.57 -6.34
N LYS A 41 5.77 -10.46 -7.12
CA LYS A 41 4.39 -10.98 -6.93
C LYS A 41 4.14 -11.66 -5.57
N LYS A 42 5.20 -11.88 -4.78
CA LYS A 42 5.14 -12.40 -3.40
C LYS A 42 4.82 -11.33 -2.34
N ASN A 43 4.43 -10.12 -2.75
CA ASN A 43 3.90 -9.13 -1.82
C ASN A 43 2.68 -9.73 -1.11
N LYS A 44 2.85 -10.06 0.18
CA LYS A 44 1.82 -10.76 0.94
C LYS A 44 0.53 -9.95 0.90
N ILE A 45 -0.51 -10.55 0.34
CA ILE A 45 -1.90 -10.05 0.32
C ILE A 45 -2.33 -9.57 1.72
N SER A 46 -1.77 -10.15 2.78
CA SER A 46 -2.01 -9.75 4.17
C SER A 46 -1.73 -8.26 4.47
N TYR A 47 -0.74 -7.63 3.84
CA TYR A 47 -0.46 -6.21 4.06
C TYR A 47 -1.44 -5.30 3.31
N ALA A 48 -2.02 -5.77 2.20
CA ALA A 48 -2.99 -4.99 1.45
C ALA A 48 -4.24 -4.71 2.29
N LEU A 49 -4.66 -5.63 3.17
CA LEU A 49 -5.77 -5.42 4.09
C LEU A 49 -5.49 -4.30 5.12
N ILE A 50 -4.27 -4.27 5.65
CA ILE A 50 -3.85 -3.24 6.62
C ILE A 50 -3.84 -1.87 5.94
N PHE A 51 -3.23 -1.78 4.77
CA PHE A 51 -3.17 -0.52 4.02
C PHE A 51 -4.54 -0.08 3.52
N SER A 52 -5.40 -1.00 3.06
CA SER A 52 -6.75 -0.65 2.62
C SER A 52 -7.57 -0.07 3.78
N GLY A 53 -7.46 -0.64 4.99
CA GLY A 53 -8.06 -0.08 6.19
C GLY A 53 -7.53 1.31 6.55
N PHE A 54 -6.20 1.49 6.51
CA PHE A 54 -5.56 2.78 6.80
C PHE A 54 -5.93 3.89 5.81
N PHE A 55 -5.98 3.57 4.51
CA PHE A 55 -6.33 4.52 3.46
C PHE A 55 -7.84 4.64 3.23
N LYS A 56 -8.67 3.85 3.93
CA LYS A 56 -10.13 3.78 3.75
C LYS A 56 -10.54 3.52 2.30
N VAL A 57 -9.79 2.66 1.61
CA VAL A 57 -10.09 2.21 0.25
C VAL A 57 -10.45 0.72 0.26
N SER A 58 -11.12 0.25 -0.79
CA SER A 58 -11.36 -1.20 -0.92
C SER A 58 -10.04 -1.93 -1.20
N MET A 59 -9.95 -3.16 -0.68
CA MET A 59 -8.80 -4.02 -0.95
C MET A 59 -8.68 -4.29 -2.46
N ASP A 60 -9.79 -4.55 -3.14
CA ASP A 60 -9.87 -4.75 -4.60
C ASP A 60 -9.30 -3.58 -5.39
N TYR A 61 -9.61 -2.34 -4.95
CA TYR A 61 -9.01 -1.16 -5.55
C TYR A 61 -7.50 -1.16 -5.36
N LEU A 62 -7.04 -1.35 -4.13
CA LEU A 62 -5.63 -1.26 -3.79
C LEU A 62 -4.79 -2.29 -4.56
N ILE A 63 -5.28 -3.53 -4.67
CA ILE A 63 -4.55 -4.60 -5.38
C ILE A 63 -4.74 -4.59 -6.90
N GLY A 64 -5.60 -3.73 -7.44
CA GLY A 64 -5.79 -3.60 -8.89
C GLY A 64 -6.83 -4.52 -9.51
N LEU A 65 -7.68 -5.18 -8.70
CA LEU A 65 -8.79 -6.00 -9.21
C LEU A 65 -9.97 -5.16 -9.71
N LYS A 66 -10.14 -3.93 -9.20
CA LYS A 66 -11.15 -2.97 -9.68
C LYS A 66 -10.61 -1.53 -9.69
N GLU A 67 -11.20 -0.69 -10.54
CA GLU A 67 -11.07 0.77 -10.47
C GLU A 67 -12.03 1.30 -9.39
N ASN A 68 -11.62 2.31 -8.60
CA ASN A 68 -12.52 2.91 -7.62
C ASN A 68 -13.57 3.70 -8.41
N ARG A 69 -14.84 3.32 -8.29
CA ARG A 69 -15.98 4.10 -8.81
C ARG A 69 -16.52 5.00 -7.71
#